data_AF-A0A932YJH5-F1
#
_entry.id   AF-A0A932YJH5-F1
#
_cell.length_a   1.000
_cell.length_b   1.000
_cell.length_c   1.000
_cell.angle_alpha   90.00
_cell.angle_beta   90.00
_cell.angle_gamma   90.00
#
_symmetry.space_group_name_H-M   'P 1'
#
loop_
_entity.id
_entity.type
_entity.pdbx_description
1 polymer ?
#
loop_
_entity_poly.entity_id
_entity_poly.type
_entity_poly.pdbx_seq_one_letter_code
_entity_poly.pdbx_strand_id
1 'polypeptide(L)'
;MQDAKVTNNIAVAYIPVLHKGYADFLQEAETRGAERLYLIGDDILETHEELDYIHRKDRIRAIEAGKMAEALAPLTTLAVSVLTVENAVALGEENVGVVTPSEDIGKVVIQKYFPNSEVEYVNIFLRFNRENVDKERKGDAPKTIKASEFQKKLFGDVLAEADKSFDWWRQVGAALVKGEDVLFITHNEHTPEKQLPNIIGDARSLFKRGININYVTTAHAEAGAIAEAAKRGIATEGAELYVTAFPCPYCARIIAKSGIKTVYFLTGYAVLDGDEFFKEEGVEVIQVEL
;
A
#
# COMPACT_ATOMS: atom_id res chain seq x y z
N MET A 1 -32.73 -28.86 -13.98
CA MET A 1 -31.36 -29.39 -13.91
C MET A 1 -31.00 -29.41 -12.44
N GLN A 2 -30.70 -30.59 -11.90
CA GLN A 2 -30.44 -30.80 -10.47
C GLN A 2 -29.15 -30.08 -10.06
N ASP A 3 -29.21 -29.37 -8.92
CA ASP A 3 -28.05 -28.86 -8.21
C ASP A 3 -27.12 -30.04 -7.87
N ALA A 4 -25.97 -30.10 -8.54
CA ALA A 4 -24.94 -31.07 -8.24
C ALA A 4 -24.33 -30.69 -6.89
N LYS A 5 -24.76 -31.39 -5.85
CA LYS A 5 -24.28 -31.30 -4.47
C LYS A 5 -22.74 -31.31 -4.48
N VAL A 6 -22.11 -30.25 -3.99
CA VAL A 6 -20.64 -30.16 -3.83
C VAL A 6 -20.17 -31.39 -3.07
N THR A 7 -19.33 -32.21 -3.70
CA THR A 7 -19.06 -33.57 -3.23
C THR A 7 -17.89 -33.63 -2.25
N ASN A 8 -16.97 -32.65 -2.23
CA ASN A 8 -15.86 -32.54 -1.28
C ASN A 8 -15.39 -31.07 -1.19
N ASN A 9 -15.15 -30.58 0.02
CA ASN A 9 -14.54 -29.25 0.25
C ASN A 9 -13.03 -29.40 0.46
N ILE A 10 -12.25 -28.52 -0.16
CA ILE A 10 -10.80 -28.45 -0.02
C ILE A 10 -10.37 -27.06 0.42
N ALA A 11 -9.27 -26.98 1.15
CA ALA A 11 -8.62 -25.72 1.47
C ALA A 11 -7.45 -25.50 0.51
N VAL A 12 -7.32 -24.29 -0.05
CA VAL A 12 -6.20 -23.90 -0.92
C VAL A 12 -5.57 -22.64 -0.33
N ALA A 13 -4.28 -22.68 0.00
CA ALA A 13 -3.61 -21.54 0.64
C ALA A 13 -2.11 -21.49 0.36
N TYR A 14 -1.53 -20.29 0.39
CA TYR A 14 -0.08 -20.11 0.41
C TYR A 14 0.40 -19.74 1.81
N ILE A 15 1.03 -20.71 2.49
CA ILE A 15 1.49 -20.60 3.88
C ILE A 15 3.02 -20.68 3.91
N PRO A 16 3.76 -19.56 3.86
CA PRO A 16 5.22 -19.57 3.83
C PRO A 16 5.85 -19.60 5.22
N VAL A 17 5.08 -19.28 6.26
CA VAL A 17 5.52 -19.23 7.66
C VAL A 17 4.38 -19.67 8.58
N LEU A 18 4.71 -20.33 9.69
CA LEU A 18 3.74 -20.64 10.74
C LEU A 18 3.40 -19.37 11.51
N HIS A 19 2.15 -18.92 11.39
CA HIS A 19 1.63 -17.72 12.04
C HIS A 19 0.21 -18.00 12.57
N LYS A 20 -0.19 -17.33 13.66
CA LYS A 20 -1.51 -17.52 14.29
C LYS A 20 -2.67 -17.42 13.29
N GLY A 21 -2.67 -16.42 12.42
CA GLY A 21 -3.73 -16.25 11.41
C GLY A 21 -3.85 -17.43 10.43
N TYR A 22 -2.77 -18.15 10.13
CA TYR A 22 -2.85 -19.40 9.36
C TYR A 22 -3.37 -20.55 10.22
N ALA A 23 -3.00 -20.63 11.50
CA ALA A 23 -3.60 -21.62 12.40
C ALA A 23 -5.11 -21.42 12.56
N ASP A 24 -5.56 -20.17 12.71
CA ASP A 24 -6.98 -19.81 12.76
C ASP A 24 -7.68 -20.15 11.43
N PHE A 25 -7.03 -19.90 10.29
CA PHE A 25 -7.52 -20.31 8.97
C PHE A 25 -7.74 -21.82 8.86
N LEU A 26 -6.80 -22.62 9.35
CA LEU A 26 -6.93 -24.08 9.30
C LEU A 26 -8.14 -24.56 10.08
N GLN A 27 -8.37 -24.02 11.28
CA GLN A 27 -9.55 -24.31 12.10
C GLN A 27 -10.85 -23.88 11.40
N GLU A 28 -10.85 -22.72 10.76
CA GLU A 28 -11.99 -22.21 10.01
C GLU A 28 -12.28 -23.10 8.78
N ALA A 29 -11.25 -23.54 8.07
CA ALA A 29 -11.38 -24.44 6.92
C ALA A 29 -11.96 -25.81 7.34
N GLU A 30 -11.51 -26.37 8.47
CA GLU A 30 -12.09 -27.59 9.05
C GLU A 30 -13.57 -27.39 9.40
N THR A 31 -13.92 -26.25 10.00
CA THR A 31 -15.30 -25.93 10.37
C THR A 31 -16.21 -25.81 9.14
N ARG A 32 -15.66 -25.36 8.01
CA ARG A 32 -16.32 -25.30 6.70
C ARG A 32 -16.31 -26.63 5.93
N GLY A 33 -15.88 -27.70 6.60
CA GLY A 33 -15.92 -29.06 6.07
C GLY A 33 -14.81 -29.38 5.07
N ALA A 34 -13.74 -28.58 5.00
CA ALA A 34 -12.58 -28.96 4.21
C ALA A 34 -11.96 -30.24 4.78
N GLU A 35 -11.57 -31.18 3.91
CA GLU A 35 -10.93 -32.44 4.33
C GLU A 35 -9.42 -32.45 4.04
N ARG A 36 -8.98 -31.58 3.12
CA ARG A 36 -7.61 -31.52 2.62
C ARG A 36 -7.15 -30.08 2.43
N LEU A 37 -5.92 -29.80 2.83
CA LEU A 37 -5.20 -28.56 2.55
C LEU A 37 -4.21 -28.78 1.40
N TYR A 38 -4.37 -27.99 0.35
CA TYR A 38 -3.42 -27.86 -0.74
C TYR A 38 -2.61 -26.58 -0.58
N LEU A 39 -1.32 -26.73 -0.27
CA LEU A 39 -0.36 -25.65 -0.18
C LEU A 39 0.11 -25.25 -1.57
N ILE A 40 -0.11 -23.99 -1.97
CA ILE A 40 0.32 -23.48 -3.28
C ILE A 40 1.84 -23.64 -3.42
N GLY A 41 2.27 -24.47 -4.38
CA GLY A 41 3.66 -24.78 -4.65
C GLY A 41 4.38 -23.73 -5.48
N ASP A 42 5.72 -23.82 -5.49
CA ASP A 42 6.60 -22.91 -6.23
C ASP A 42 6.34 -22.94 -7.74
N ASP A 43 5.96 -24.09 -8.30
CA ASP A 43 5.67 -24.25 -9.72
C ASP A 43 4.45 -23.44 -10.17
N ILE A 44 3.42 -23.36 -9.34
CA ILE A 44 2.27 -22.48 -9.55
C ILE A 44 2.73 -21.02 -9.49
N LEU A 45 3.49 -20.64 -8.45
CA LEU A 45 3.96 -19.25 -8.30
C LEU A 45 4.84 -18.81 -9.47
N GLU A 46 5.67 -19.71 -10.02
CA GLU A 46 6.55 -19.47 -11.17
C GLU A 46 5.82 -19.26 -12.49
N THR A 47 4.62 -19.83 -12.62
CA THR A 47 3.84 -19.79 -13.87
C THR A 47 2.97 -18.52 -13.99
N HIS A 48 2.79 -17.78 -12.89
CA HIS A 48 1.89 -16.61 -12.83
C HIS A 48 2.67 -15.30 -12.66
N GLU A 49 2.77 -14.51 -13.74
CA GLU A 49 3.45 -13.19 -13.71
C GLU A 49 2.84 -12.25 -12.66
N GLU A 50 1.53 -12.35 -12.40
CA GLU A 50 0.86 -11.54 -11.38
C GLU A 50 1.38 -11.83 -9.96
N LEU A 51 2.01 -12.98 -9.74
CA LEU A 51 2.57 -13.43 -8.45
C LEU A 51 4.10 -13.29 -8.38
N ASP A 52 4.76 -12.70 -9.39
CA ASP A 52 6.22 -12.51 -9.44
C ASP A 52 6.78 -11.78 -8.19
N TYR A 53 5.99 -10.88 -7.59
CA TYR A 53 6.37 -10.17 -6.37
C TYR A 53 6.60 -11.09 -5.16
N ILE A 54 6.06 -12.30 -5.18
CA ILE A 54 6.22 -13.35 -4.16
C ILE A 54 7.27 -14.37 -4.57
N HIS A 55 7.35 -14.68 -5.87
CA HIS A 55 8.35 -15.62 -6.41
C HIS A 55 9.79 -15.17 -6.13
N ARG A 56 10.02 -13.87 -5.97
CA ARG A 56 11.27 -13.33 -5.46
C ARG A 56 11.55 -13.83 -4.02
N LYS A 57 12.15 -15.02 -3.95
CA LYS A 57 12.55 -15.81 -2.75
C LYS A 57 13.46 -15.04 -1.78
N ASP A 58 13.90 -13.83 -2.13
CA ASP A 58 14.62 -12.89 -1.26
C ASP A 58 13.71 -12.09 -0.32
N ARG A 59 12.38 -12.12 -0.47
CA ARG A 59 11.47 -11.20 0.26
C ARG A 59 10.65 -11.82 1.38
N ILE A 60 10.32 -13.10 1.28
CA ILE A 60 9.79 -13.89 2.40
C ILE A 60 10.75 -15.04 2.55
N ARG A 61 11.37 -15.19 3.74
CA ARG A 61 12.17 -16.38 4.09
C ARG A 61 11.25 -17.59 4.22
N ALA A 62 10.60 -17.95 3.13
CA ALA A 62 9.54 -18.93 3.06
C ALA A 62 10.12 -20.32 3.27
N ILE A 63 9.43 -21.11 4.06
CA ILE A 63 9.70 -22.55 4.15
C ILE A 63 9.18 -23.18 2.84
N GLU A 64 9.99 -24.04 2.24
CA GLU A 64 9.61 -24.84 1.08
C GLU A 64 8.26 -25.56 1.32
N ALA A 65 7.36 -25.56 0.34
CA ALA A 65 5.98 -26.06 0.51
C ALA A 65 5.92 -27.50 1.05
N GLY A 66 6.84 -28.38 0.63
CA GLY A 66 6.94 -29.74 1.15
C GLY A 66 7.27 -29.78 2.65
N LYS A 67 8.29 -29.01 3.08
CA LYS A 67 8.64 -28.89 4.51
C LYS A 67 7.53 -28.22 5.32
N MET A 68 6.82 -27.27 4.73
CA MET A 68 5.66 -26.66 5.39
C MET A 68 4.52 -27.67 5.54
N ALA A 69 4.28 -28.53 4.55
CA ALA A 69 3.27 -29.59 4.65
C ALA A 69 3.57 -30.52 5.84
N GLU A 70 4.83 -30.94 5.99
CA GLU A 70 5.28 -31.74 7.14
C GLU A 70 5.07 -31.00 8.47
N ALA A 71 5.38 -29.70 8.52
CA ALA A 71 5.24 -28.89 9.72
C ALA A 71 3.78 -28.62 10.11
N LEU A 72 2.86 -28.56 9.14
CA LEU A 72 1.43 -28.32 9.35
C LEU A 72 0.64 -29.59 9.67
N ALA A 73 1.07 -30.74 9.17
CA ALA A 73 0.40 -32.03 9.41
C ALA A 73 0.02 -32.30 10.89
N PRO A 74 0.84 -31.98 11.91
CA PRO A 74 0.44 -32.16 13.31
C PRO A 74 -0.46 -31.05 13.88
N LEU A 75 -0.67 -29.94 13.15
CA LEU A 75 -1.41 -28.76 13.60
C LEU A 75 -2.85 -28.71 13.09
N THR A 76 -3.24 -29.64 12.22
CA THR A 76 -4.58 -29.71 11.62
C THR A 76 -4.98 -31.16 11.38
N THR A 77 -6.28 -31.41 11.32
CA THR A 77 -6.88 -32.67 10.89
C THR A 77 -6.95 -32.81 9.36
N LEU A 78 -6.72 -31.72 8.62
CA LEU A 78 -6.69 -31.71 7.17
C LEU A 78 -5.52 -32.54 6.64
N ALA A 79 -5.76 -33.37 5.63
CA ALA A 79 -4.66 -33.96 4.88
C ALA A 79 -3.88 -32.83 4.17
N VAL A 80 -2.56 -32.70 4.40
CA VAL A 80 -1.77 -31.62 3.79
C VAL A 80 -1.01 -32.14 2.57
N SER A 81 -1.08 -31.42 1.45
CA SER A 81 -0.38 -31.75 0.21
C SER A 81 0.04 -30.49 -0.52
N VAL A 82 1.06 -30.59 -1.38
CA VAL A 82 1.48 -29.46 -2.23
C VAL A 82 0.58 -29.43 -3.47
N LEU A 83 0.06 -28.26 -3.79
CA LEU A 83 -0.64 -27.96 -5.03
C LEU A 83 0.42 -27.69 -6.11
N THR A 84 0.42 -28.51 -7.14
CA THR A 84 1.23 -28.36 -8.35
C THR A 84 0.33 -27.95 -9.51
N VAL A 85 0.90 -27.45 -10.60
CA VAL A 85 0.13 -27.11 -11.81
C VAL A 85 -0.67 -28.33 -12.31
N GLU A 86 -0.04 -29.51 -12.29
CA GLU A 86 -0.66 -30.75 -12.75
C GLU A 86 -1.87 -31.15 -11.89
N ASN A 87 -1.72 -31.18 -10.56
CA ASN A 87 -2.82 -31.59 -9.70
C ASN A 87 -3.91 -30.49 -9.56
N ALA A 88 -3.55 -29.22 -9.70
CA ALA A 88 -4.50 -28.12 -9.71
C ALA A 88 -5.45 -28.20 -10.91
N VAL A 89 -4.92 -28.53 -12.10
CA VAL A 89 -5.74 -28.73 -13.30
C VAL A 89 -6.69 -29.91 -13.11
N ALA A 90 -6.20 -31.05 -12.60
CA ALA A 90 -7.04 -32.22 -12.37
C ALA A 90 -8.16 -31.94 -11.34
N LEU A 91 -7.83 -31.30 -10.22
CA LEU A 91 -8.82 -30.95 -9.19
C LEU A 91 -9.83 -29.91 -9.68
N GLY A 92 -9.42 -29.01 -10.58
CA GLY A 92 -10.28 -28.00 -11.20
C GLY A 92 -11.37 -28.57 -12.11
N GLU A 93 -11.15 -29.76 -12.66
CA GLU A 93 -12.15 -30.49 -13.44
C GLU A 93 -13.19 -31.18 -12.55
N GLU A 94 -12.90 -31.36 -11.25
CA GLU A 94 -13.80 -31.93 -10.26
C GLU A 94 -14.75 -30.86 -9.68
N ASN A 95 -15.99 -31.26 -9.32
CA ASN A 95 -16.93 -30.37 -8.64
C ASN A 95 -16.60 -30.26 -7.14
N VAL A 96 -15.54 -29.52 -6.83
CA VAL A 96 -15.05 -29.29 -5.46
C VAL A 96 -15.43 -27.90 -4.95
N GLY A 97 -15.73 -27.82 -3.65
CA GLY A 97 -15.84 -26.54 -2.94
C GLY A 97 -14.46 -26.12 -2.45
N VAL A 98 -14.17 -24.82 -2.48
CA VAL A 98 -12.84 -24.28 -2.13
C VAL A 98 -12.93 -23.28 -1.00
N VAL A 99 -12.19 -23.52 0.08
CA VAL A 99 -11.95 -22.55 1.14
C VAL A 99 -10.56 -21.96 0.96
N THR A 100 -10.45 -20.63 0.85
CA THR A 100 -9.16 -19.96 0.63
C THR A 100 -9.07 -18.68 1.45
N PRO A 101 -7.86 -18.26 1.88
CA PRO A 101 -7.67 -16.92 2.42
C PRO A 101 -8.12 -15.84 1.43
N SER A 102 -8.68 -14.75 1.97
CA SER A 102 -9.09 -13.55 1.22
C SER A 102 -7.89 -12.67 0.89
N GLU A 103 -7.02 -13.18 0.01
CA GLU A 103 -5.79 -12.54 -0.45
C GLU A 103 -5.57 -12.75 -1.96
N ASP A 104 -4.66 -11.98 -2.54
CA ASP A 104 -4.45 -11.95 -4.00
C ASP A 104 -3.98 -13.29 -4.57
N ILE A 105 -3.13 -14.02 -3.84
CA ILE A 105 -2.57 -15.30 -4.27
C ILE A 105 -3.67 -16.34 -4.45
N GLY A 106 -4.51 -16.50 -3.42
CA GLY A 106 -5.66 -17.40 -3.47
C GLY A 106 -6.55 -17.05 -4.64
N LYS A 107 -6.89 -15.76 -4.82
CA LYS A 107 -7.73 -15.32 -5.94
C LYS A 107 -7.15 -15.67 -7.32
N VAL A 108 -5.86 -15.41 -7.55
CA VAL A 108 -5.21 -15.74 -8.83
C VAL A 108 -5.26 -17.26 -9.09
N VAL A 109 -4.91 -18.06 -8.08
CA VAL A 109 -4.93 -19.53 -8.21
C VAL A 109 -6.34 -20.06 -8.41
N ILE A 110 -7.33 -19.57 -7.64
CA ILE A 110 -8.72 -20.01 -7.76
C ILE A 110 -9.34 -19.62 -9.10
N GLN A 111 -9.13 -18.38 -9.56
CA GLN A 111 -9.63 -17.95 -10.87
C GLN A 111 -9.03 -18.76 -12.02
N LYS A 112 -7.77 -19.17 -11.90
CA LYS A 112 -7.10 -19.96 -12.94
C LYS A 112 -7.53 -21.42 -12.94
N TYR A 113 -7.47 -22.07 -11.78
CA TYR A 113 -7.54 -23.52 -11.68
C TYR A 113 -8.88 -24.03 -11.17
N PHE A 114 -9.67 -23.20 -10.50
CA PHE A 114 -10.96 -23.58 -9.91
C PHE A 114 -12.12 -22.66 -10.37
N PRO A 115 -12.27 -22.38 -11.68
CA PRO A 115 -13.20 -21.36 -12.17
C PRO A 115 -14.69 -21.71 -11.96
N ASN A 116 -14.99 -23.00 -11.77
CA ASN A 116 -16.36 -23.50 -11.60
C ASN A 116 -16.68 -23.92 -10.16
N SER A 117 -15.72 -23.82 -9.25
CA SER A 117 -15.89 -24.19 -7.85
C SER A 117 -16.70 -23.14 -7.09
N GLU A 118 -17.47 -23.59 -6.09
CA GLU A 118 -18.01 -22.69 -5.07
C GLU A 118 -16.86 -22.30 -4.12
N VAL A 119 -16.66 -20.99 -3.89
CA VAL A 119 -15.48 -20.48 -3.17
C VAL A 119 -15.88 -19.69 -1.94
N GLU A 120 -15.35 -20.10 -0.80
CA GLU A 120 -15.47 -19.42 0.48
C GLU A 120 -14.16 -18.71 0.84
N TYR A 121 -14.19 -17.37 0.89
CA TYR A 121 -13.04 -16.56 1.24
C TYR A 121 -13.00 -16.27 2.75
N VAL A 122 -11.90 -16.63 3.41
CA VAL A 122 -11.67 -16.40 4.84
C VAL A 122 -10.74 -15.21 5.04
N ASN A 123 -11.15 -14.20 5.81
CA ASN A 123 -10.28 -13.07 6.11
C ASN A 123 -9.29 -13.44 7.23
N ILE A 124 -7.98 -13.46 6.92
CA ILE A 124 -6.95 -13.93 7.86
C ILE A 124 -6.01 -12.83 8.37
N PHE A 125 -6.21 -11.56 8.01
CA PHE A 125 -5.37 -10.41 8.44
C PHE A 125 -3.83 -10.62 8.35
N LEU A 126 -3.33 -11.35 7.34
CA LEU A 126 -1.87 -11.60 7.19
C LEU A 126 -1.23 -10.94 5.98
N ARG A 127 -2.02 -10.60 4.96
CA ARG A 127 -1.53 -9.96 3.74
C ARG A 127 -2.48 -8.88 3.28
N PHE A 128 -1.91 -7.87 2.64
CA PHE A 128 -2.71 -6.92 1.86
C PHE A 128 -3.44 -7.69 0.76
N ASN A 129 -4.72 -7.38 0.60
CA ASN A 129 -5.54 -7.82 -0.51
C ASN A 129 -5.74 -6.58 -1.38
N ARG A 130 -5.63 -6.71 -2.70
CA ARG A 130 -5.80 -5.61 -3.66
C ARG A 130 -7.11 -4.85 -3.45
N GLU A 131 -8.18 -5.56 -3.11
CA GLU A 131 -9.48 -4.95 -2.75
C GLU A 131 -9.45 -4.14 -1.45
N ASN A 132 -8.51 -4.41 -0.54
CA ASN A 132 -8.35 -3.63 0.70
C ASN A 132 -7.41 -2.44 0.51
N VAL A 133 -6.48 -2.50 -0.44
CA VAL A 133 -5.58 -1.39 -0.80
C VAL A 133 -6.32 -0.33 -1.62
N ASP A 134 -7.20 -0.76 -2.54
CA ASP A 134 -7.98 0.14 -3.39
C ASP A 134 -9.25 0.69 -2.70
N LYS A 135 -9.64 0.13 -1.55
CA LYS A 135 -10.74 0.67 -0.75
C LYS A 135 -10.32 2.01 -0.15
N GLU A 136 -10.94 3.09 -0.62
CA GLU A 136 -10.92 4.38 0.08
C GLU A 136 -11.47 4.17 1.51
N ARG A 137 -10.56 4.06 2.48
CA ARG A 137 -10.93 4.23 3.88
C ARG A 137 -11.20 5.72 4.05
N LYS A 138 -12.41 6.06 4.54
CA LYS A 138 -12.61 7.37 5.15
C LYS A 138 -11.75 7.37 6.41
N GLY A 139 -10.50 7.80 6.29
CA GLY A 139 -9.68 8.16 7.44
C GLY A 139 -10.43 9.19 8.28
N ASP A 140 -10.00 9.38 9.53
CA ASP A 140 -10.54 10.48 10.32
C ASP A 140 -10.33 11.77 9.52
N ALA A 141 -11.44 12.44 9.18
CA ALA A 141 -11.35 13.68 8.42
C ALA A 141 -10.47 14.64 9.22
N PRO A 142 -9.41 15.21 8.60
CA PRO A 142 -8.54 16.13 9.30
C PRO A 142 -9.39 17.30 9.82
N LYS A 143 -9.00 17.81 10.98
CA LYS A 143 -9.63 19.01 11.56
C LYS A 143 -9.57 20.12 10.51
N THR A 144 -10.72 20.71 10.22
CA THR A 144 -10.82 21.82 9.26
C THR A 144 -10.97 23.13 10.02
N ILE A 145 -10.20 24.15 9.64
CA ILE A 145 -10.25 25.50 10.22
C ILE A 145 -10.40 26.55 9.13
N LYS A 146 -10.98 27.70 9.48
CA LYS A 146 -10.91 28.91 8.65
C LYS A 146 -9.54 29.57 8.82
N ALA A 147 -8.95 30.00 7.71
CA ALA A 147 -7.64 30.63 7.70
C ALA A 147 -7.63 31.92 8.54
N SER A 148 -6.65 32.05 9.43
CA SER A 148 -6.29 33.32 10.04
C SER A 148 -5.67 34.27 9.01
N GLU A 149 -5.57 35.57 9.33
CA GLU A 149 -4.93 36.55 8.43
C GLU A 149 -3.47 36.20 8.10
N PHE A 150 -2.73 35.65 9.08
CA PHE A 150 -1.39 35.12 8.84
C PHE A 150 -1.41 33.97 7.83
N GLN A 151 -2.32 33.01 8.02
CA GLN A 151 -2.41 31.84 7.16
C GLN A 151 -2.84 32.21 5.74
N LYS A 152 -3.79 33.15 5.57
CA LYS A 152 -4.18 33.66 4.25
C LYS A 152 -3.00 34.28 3.51
N LYS A 153 -2.24 35.16 4.20
CA LYS A 153 -1.05 35.78 3.61
C LYS A 153 0.00 34.72 3.25
N LEU A 154 0.31 33.83 4.20
CA LEU A 154 1.33 32.80 3.99
C LEU A 154 0.93 31.86 2.85
N PHE A 155 -0.30 31.36 2.80
CA PHE A 155 -0.74 30.51 1.69
C PHE A 155 -0.78 31.27 0.37
N GLY A 156 -1.06 32.58 0.36
CA GLY A 156 -0.88 33.42 -0.82
C GLY A 156 0.58 33.41 -1.31
N ASP A 157 1.53 33.59 -0.40
CA ASP A 157 2.97 33.55 -0.71
C ASP A 157 3.41 32.13 -1.16
N VAL A 158 2.88 31.07 -0.54
CA VAL A 158 3.16 29.67 -0.89
C VAL A 158 2.59 29.28 -2.26
N LEU A 159 1.37 29.73 -2.58
CA LEU A 159 0.76 29.51 -3.89
C LEU A 159 1.55 30.24 -4.99
N ALA A 160 1.96 31.48 -4.74
CA ALA A 160 2.80 32.23 -5.67
C ALA A 160 4.20 31.60 -5.86
N GLU A 161 4.74 30.93 -4.84
CA GLU A 161 5.96 30.14 -4.96
C GLU A 161 5.71 28.84 -5.74
N ALA A 162 4.57 28.18 -5.52
CA ALA A 162 4.18 26.98 -6.26
C ALA A 162 4.14 27.23 -7.77
N ASP A 163 3.60 28.37 -8.21
CA ASP A 163 3.49 28.79 -9.61
C ASP A 163 4.85 28.88 -10.35
N LYS A 164 5.97 28.89 -9.63
CA LYS A 164 7.32 28.88 -10.20
C LYS A 164 7.79 27.47 -10.60
N SER A 165 7.09 26.42 -10.17
CA SER A 165 7.42 25.05 -10.53
C SER A 165 7.28 24.82 -12.03
N PHE A 166 8.28 24.19 -12.62
CA PHE A 166 8.24 23.72 -14.01
C PHE A 166 7.50 22.38 -14.18
N ASP A 167 7.00 21.80 -13.09
CA ASP A 167 6.17 20.61 -13.15
C ASP A 167 4.82 20.96 -13.79
N TRP A 168 4.61 20.48 -15.01
CA TRP A 168 3.37 20.63 -15.79
C TRP A 168 2.15 19.92 -15.20
N TRP A 169 2.32 18.93 -14.31
CA TRP A 169 1.21 18.17 -13.75
C TRP A 169 0.70 18.82 -12.48
N ARG A 170 1.59 19.07 -11.51
CA ARG A 170 1.20 19.65 -10.22
C ARG A 170 2.21 20.68 -9.77
N GLN A 171 1.76 21.91 -9.61
CA GLN A 171 2.51 22.95 -8.93
C GLN A 171 2.17 22.92 -7.43
N VAL A 172 3.11 22.46 -6.62
CA VAL A 172 2.94 22.31 -5.17
C VAL A 172 3.95 23.22 -4.48
N GLY A 173 3.45 24.10 -3.62
CA GLY A 173 4.27 24.92 -2.72
C GLY A 173 4.27 24.36 -1.30
N ALA A 174 5.36 24.60 -0.58
CA ALA A 174 5.50 24.32 0.85
C ALA A 174 6.26 25.45 1.58
N ALA A 175 5.93 25.70 2.85
CA ALA A 175 6.68 26.58 3.72
C ALA A 175 6.93 25.94 5.08
N LEU A 176 8.15 26.12 5.60
CA LEU A 176 8.51 25.72 6.95
C LEU A 176 8.44 26.93 7.88
N VAL A 177 7.67 26.81 8.95
CA VAL A 177 7.41 27.88 9.91
C VAL A 177 7.78 27.41 11.31
N LYS A 178 8.33 28.30 12.13
CA LYS A 178 8.64 27.99 13.54
C LYS A 178 8.31 29.19 14.42
N GLY A 179 7.29 29.04 15.27
CA GLY A 179 6.72 30.18 15.99
C GLY A 179 6.06 31.16 15.01
N GLU A 180 6.46 32.42 15.03
CA GLU A 180 5.96 33.45 14.10
C GLU A 180 6.81 33.59 12.83
N ASP A 181 7.96 32.88 12.78
CA ASP A 181 8.94 33.04 11.70
C ASP A 181 8.68 32.06 10.55
N VAL A 182 8.47 32.60 9.36
CA VAL A 182 8.52 31.84 8.10
C VAL A 182 9.99 31.64 7.74
N LEU A 183 10.51 30.43 7.95
CA LEU A 183 11.94 30.13 7.77
C LEU A 183 12.34 30.15 6.29
N PHE A 184 11.48 29.59 5.44
CA PHE A 184 11.55 29.67 3.98
C PHE A 184 10.28 29.09 3.33
N ILE A 185 10.11 29.41 2.05
CA ILE A 185 9.09 28.86 1.15
C ILE A 185 9.83 28.18 0.00
N THR A 186 9.27 27.08 -0.48
CA THR A 186 9.80 26.28 -1.59
C THR A 186 8.65 25.69 -2.41
N HIS A 187 8.98 25.03 -3.50
CA HIS A 187 8.04 24.35 -4.39
C HIS A 187 8.66 23.04 -4.88
N ASN A 188 7.85 22.18 -5.50
CA ASN A 188 8.33 20.95 -6.11
C ASN A 188 9.21 21.23 -7.33
N GLU A 189 10.39 20.62 -7.40
CA GLU A 189 11.43 20.98 -8.37
C GLU A 189 12.03 19.74 -9.04
N HIS A 190 12.21 19.79 -10.36
CA HIS A 190 12.87 18.73 -11.11
C HIS A 190 14.39 18.76 -10.93
N THR A 191 14.98 17.57 -10.87
CA THR A 191 16.44 17.38 -10.78
C THR A 191 16.93 16.45 -11.91
N PRO A 192 18.16 16.63 -12.42
CA PRO A 192 19.16 17.63 -12.04
C PRO A 192 18.91 19.03 -12.62
N GLU A 193 17.97 19.18 -13.55
CA GLU A 193 17.62 20.46 -14.19
C GLU A 193 16.13 20.75 -13.94
N LYS A 194 15.80 22.00 -13.60
CA LYS A 194 14.43 22.42 -13.26
C LYS A 194 13.51 22.31 -14.46
N GLN A 195 14.03 22.59 -15.66
CA GLN A 195 13.28 22.54 -16.91
C GLN A 195 13.29 21.16 -17.58
N LEU A 196 13.76 20.11 -16.89
CA LEU A 196 13.87 18.77 -17.47
C LEU A 196 12.59 18.28 -18.21
N PRO A 197 11.36 18.53 -17.69
CA PRO A 197 10.13 18.19 -18.43
C PRO A 197 10.02 18.85 -19.80
N ASN A 198 10.53 20.06 -19.97
CA ASN A 198 10.50 20.78 -21.24
C ASN A 198 11.61 20.33 -22.21
N ILE A 199 12.69 19.73 -21.70
CA ILE A 199 13.84 19.30 -22.50
C ILE A 199 13.62 17.88 -23.03
N ILE A 200 13.25 16.94 -22.15
CA ILE A 200 13.14 15.52 -22.48
C ILE A 200 11.82 14.88 -22.05
N GLY A 201 10.89 15.67 -21.51
CA GLY A 201 9.65 15.16 -20.92
C GLY A 201 9.82 14.70 -19.47
N ASP A 202 8.73 14.23 -18.90
CA ASP A 202 8.70 13.58 -17.60
C ASP A 202 8.59 12.07 -17.78
N ALA A 203 9.55 11.31 -17.24
CA ALA A 203 9.52 9.85 -17.25
C ALA A 203 8.20 9.30 -16.66
N ARG A 204 7.59 10.02 -15.72
CA ARG A 204 6.32 9.64 -15.10
C ARG A 204 5.16 9.61 -16.09
N SER A 205 5.22 10.40 -17.17
CA SER A 205 4.22 10.42 -18.25
C SER A 205 4.17 9.14 -19.07
N LEU A 206 5.20 8.29 -18.99
CA LEU A 206 5.26 7.00 -19.69
C LEU A 206 4.54 5.87 -18.94
N PHE A 207 4.14 6.09 -17.68
CA PHE A 207 3.55 5.05 -16.84
C PHE A 207 2.13 5.42 -16.41
N LYS A 208 1.26 4.42 -16.29
CA LYS A 208 -0.05 4.59 -15.66
C LYS A 208 0.11 4.96 -14.18
N ARG A 209 -0.95 5.50 -13.56
CA ARG A 209 -0.98 5.77 -12.11
C ARG A 209 -0.63 4.49 -11.33
N GLY A 210 0.15 4.63 -10.25
CA GLY A 210 0.55 3.51 -9.39
C GLY A 210 1.71 2.64 -9.89
N ILE A 211 2.05 2.65 -11.18
CA ILE A 211 3.18 1.89 -11.73
C ILE A 211 4.45 2.74 -11.65
N ASN A 212 5.56 2.15 -11.20
CA ASN A 212 6.90 2.74 -11.31
C ASN A 212 7.01 4.15 -10.69
N ILE A 213 6.40 4.33 -9.51
CA ILE A 213 6.33 5.63 -8.81
C ILE A 213 7.70 6.29 -8.54
N ASN A 214 8.77 5.49 -8.47
CA ASN A 214 10.12 5.99 -8.24
C ASN A 214 10.76 6.67 -9.47
N TYR A 215 10.18 6.50 -10.67
CA TYR A 215 10.63 7.20 -11.88
C TYR A 215 9.97 8.59 -11.96
N VAL A 216 10.16 9.37 -10.91
CA VAL A 216 9.79 10.78 -10.82
C VAL A 216 11.09 11.58 -10.78
N THR A 217 11.17 12.63 -11.58
CA THR A 217 12.34 13.52 -11.61
C THR A 217 12.17 14.72 -10.69
N THR A 218 10.93 14.98 -10.26
CA THR A 218 10.55 16.02 -9.31
C THR A 218 10.77 15.58 -7.87
N ALA A 219 11.51 16.39 -7.10
CA ALA A 219 11.41 16.38 -5.65
C ALA A 219 10.12 17.10 -5.25
N HIS A 220 9.27 16.42 -4.48
CA HIS A 220 8.05 17.03 -3.93
C HIS A 220 8.39 18.21 -3.03
N ALA A 221 7.49 19.19 -2.91
CA ALA A 221 7.71 20.41 -2.14
C ALA A 221 8.02 20.11 -0.66
N GLU A 222 7.37 19.10 -0.09
CA GLU A 222 7.53 18.69 1.31
C GLU A 222 8.90 18.03 1.55
N ALA A 223 9.29 17.11 0.66
CA ALA A 223 10.61 16.47 0.71
C ALA A 223 11.72 17.51 0.44
N GLY A 224 11.49 18.43 -0.50
CA GLY A 224 12.36 19.55 -0.80
C GLY A 224 12.52 20.48 0.41
N ALA A 225 11.43 20.79 1.13
CA ALA A 225 11.50 21.62 2.33
C ALA A 225 12.36 20.99 3.42
N ILE A 226 12.20 19.70 3.68
CA ILE A 226 13.00 18.97 4.67
C ILE A 226 14.48 18.88 4.23
N ALA A 227 14.72 18.64 2.94
CA ALA A 227 16.08 18.61 2.38
C ALA A 227 16.76 19.99 2.47
N GLU A 228 16.04 21.07 2.18
CA GLU A 228 16.55 22.44 2.28
C GLU A 228 16.84 22.82 3.74
N ALA A 229 15.98 22.41 4.68
CA ALA A 229 16.24 22.57 6.11
C ALA A 229 17.53 21.84 6.51
N ALA A 230 17.68 20.58 6.11
CA ALA A 230 18.89 19.79 6.39
C ALA A 230 20.15 20.44 5.79
N LYS A 231 20.09 20.87 4.52
CA LYS A 231 21.19 21.56 3.83
C LYS A 231 21.62 22.85 4.53
N ARG A 232 20.66 23.62 5.06
CA ARG A 232 20.91 24.88 5.76
C ARG A 232 21.20 24.72 7.26
N GLY A 233 21.13 23.50 7.80
CA GLY A 233 21.28 23.26 9.24
C GLY A 233 20.13 23.82 10.08
N ILE A 234 18.93 23.91 9.51
CA ILE A 234 17.71 24.38 10.19
C ILE A 234 17.03 23.18 10.87
N ALA A 235 16.82 23.29 12.18
CA ALA A 235 16.12 22.28 12.95
C ALA A 235 14.60 22.32 12.68
N THR A 236 14.08 21.23 12.14
CA THR A 236 12.65 20.98 11.90
C THR A 236 11.87 20.57 13.15
N GLU A 237 12.56 20.23 14.25
CA GLU A 237 11.93 19.88 15.52
C GLU A 237 11.02 21.01 16.03
N GLY A 238 9.75 20.69 16.27
CA GLY A 238 8.73 21.63 16.71
C GLY A 238 8.24 22.60 15.64
N ALA A 239 8.64 22.43 14.38
CA ALA A 239 8.19 23.29 13.28
C ALA A 239 6.79 22.93 12.79
N GLU A 240 6.20 23.86 12.03
CA GLU A 240 4.95 23.69 11.29
C GLU A 240 5.26 23.68 9.79
N LEU A 241 4.55 22.83 9.04
CA LEU A 241 4.65 22.77 7.59
C LEU A 241 3.32 23.23 6.97
N TYR A 242 3.40 24.22 6.08
CA TYR A 242 2.27 24.69 5.29
C TYR A 242 2.44 24.20 3.87
N VAL A 243 1.48 23.46 3.32
CA VAL A 243 1.59 22.84 2.00
C VAL A 243 0.30 23.02 1.20
N THR A 244 0.41 23.29 -0.10
CA THR A 244 -0.77 23.54 -0.96
C THR A 244 -1.66 22.32 -1.17
N ALA A 245 -1.09 21.11 -1.10
CA ALA A 245 -1.78 19.85 -1.30
C ALA A 245 -1.44 18.86 -0.18
N PHE A 246 -2.37 17.98 0.17
CA PHE A 246 -2.15 16.94 1.17
C PHE A 246 -0.91 16.08 0.82
N PRO A 247 0.01 15.84 1.79
CA PRO A 247 1.23 15.09 1.52
C PRO A 247 1.00 13.65 1.05
N CYS A 248 1.72 13.21 0.02
CA CYS A 248 1.66 11.81 -0.40
C CYS A 248 2.19 10.86 0.71
N PRO A 249 1.89 9.55 0.68
CA PRO A 249 2.35 8.62 1.72
C PRO A 249 3.87 8.62 1.96
N TYR A 250 4.66 8.87 0.91
CA TYR A 250 6.11 8.98 1.03
C TYR A 250 6.52 10.24 1.80
N CYS A 251 5.97 11.40 1.42
CA CYS A 251 6.23 12.66 2.12
C CYS A 251 5.70 12.64 3.56
N ALA A 252 4.50 12.09 3.79
CA ALA A 252 3.91 11.94 5.13
C ALA A 252 4.86 11.22 6.10
N ARG A 253 5.45 10.09 5.68
CA ARG A 253 6.44 9.35 6.49
C ARG A 253 7.68 10.17 6.82
N ILE A 254 8.19 10.95 5.86
CA ILE A 254 9.37 11.79 6.08
C ILE A 254 9.03 12.94 7.03
N ILE A 255 7.89 13.60 6.83
CA ILE A 255 7.41 14.69 7.70
C ILE A 255 7.26 14.17 9.13
N ALA A 256 6.58 13.04 9.31
CA ALA A 256 6.35 12.42 10.62
C ALA A 256 7.67 12.14 11.38
N LYS A 257 8.73 11.74 10.66
CA LYS A 257 10.06 11.49 11.24
C LYS A 257 10.98 12.71 11.33
N SER A 258 10.55 13.87 10.83
CA SER A 258 11.38 15.09 10.79
C SER A 258 11.27 15.96 12.04
N GLY A 259 10.38 15.62 12.99
CA GLY A 259 10.14 16.44 14.19
C GLY A 259 9.18 17.61 13.97
N ILE A 260 8.62 17.78 12.75
CA ILE A 260 7.50 18.68 12.46
C ILE A 260 6.29 18.25 13.28
N LYS A 261 5.57 19.19 13.90
CA LYS A 261 4.45 18.91 14.81
C LYS A 261 3.08 19.20 14.21
N THR A 262 3.01 20.07 13.21
CA THR A 262 1.73 20.42 12.57
C THR A 262 1.90 20.55 11.07
N VAL A 263 0.96 19.99 10.32
CA VAL A 263 0.85 20.13 8.87
C VAL A 263 -0.46 20.82 8.52
N TYR A 264 -0.37 22.00 7.92
CA TYR A 264 -1.50 22.74 7.37
C TYR A 264 -1.56 22.53 5.86
N PHE A 265 -2.73 22.18 5.33
CA PHE A 265 -2.90 22.00 3.89
C PHE A 265 -4.22 22.57 3.34
N LEU A 266 -4.26 22.92 2.05
CA LEU A 266 -5.45 23.51 1.42
C LEU A 266 -6.36 22.45 0.78
N THR A 267 -5.79 21.59 -0.06
CA THR A 267 -6.54 20.69 -0.94
C THR A 267 -6.06 19.25 -0.87
N GLY A 268 -6.92 18.32 -1.27
CA GLY A 268 -6.62 16.88 -1.28
C GLY A 268 -7.05 16.18 0.00
N TYR A 269 -6.83 14.86 0.03
CA TYR A 269 -7.18 13.99 1.15
C TYR A 269 -6.11 12.92 1.32
N ALA A 270 -6.06 12.34 2.52
CA ALA A 270 -5.16 11.23 2.81
C ALA A 270 -5.50 10.03 1.92
N VAL A 271 -4.48 9.45 1.31
CA VAL A 271 -4.56 8.19 0.57
C VAL A 271 -3.61 7.23 1.26
N LEU A 272 -4.02 5.97 1.51
CA LEU A 272 -3.22 4.89 2.10
C LEU A 272 -2.55 5.22 3.44
N ASP A 273 -3.24 4.95 4.56
CA ASP A 273 -2.78 5.02 5.96
C ASP A 273 -1.88 6.24 6.32
N GLY A 274 -1.93 7.30 5.50
CA GLY A 274 -1.07 8.48 5.62
C GLY A 274 -1.32 9.25 6.91
N ASP A 275 -2.57 9.19 7.38
CA ASP A 275 -3.00 9.71 8.67
C ASP A 275 -2.47 8.87 9.84
N GLU A 276 -2.33 7.54 9.69
CA GLU A 276 -1.79 6.67 10.73
C GLU A 276 -0.34 7.04 11.07
N PHE A 277 0.50 7.31 10.06
CA PHE A 277 1.89 7.74 10.32
C PHE A 277 1.97 9.05 11.11
N PHE A 278 1.09 10.02 10.80
CA PHE A 278 1.05 11.27 11.54
C PHE A 278 0.54 11.06 12.97
N LYS A 279 -0.49 10.22 13.16
CA LYS A 279 -1.03 9.88 14.48
C LYS A 279 0.01 9.20 15.37
N GLU A 280 0.77 8.24 14.84
CA GLU A 280 1.81 7.52 15.58
C GLU A 280 2.93 8.44 16.10
N GLU A 281 3.33 9.44 15.31
CA GLU A 281 4.39 10.38 15.68
C GLU A 281 3.86 11.68 16.34
N GLY A 282 2.55 11.77 16.56
CA GLY A 282 1.90 12.90 17.20
C GLY A 282 1.95 14.20 16.39
N VAL A 283 1.85 14.10 15.07
CA VAL A 283 1.76 15.24 14.14
C VAL A 283 0.30 15.59 13.88
N GLU A 284 -0.10 16.84 14.18
CA GLU A 284 -1.46 17.32 13.90
C GLU A 284 -1.58 17.67 12.40
N VAL A 285 -2.66 17.24 11.76
CA VAL A 285 -2.93 17.53 10.35
C VAL A 285 -4.22 18.33 10.24
N ILE A 286 -4.13 19.52 9.65
CA ILE A 286 -5.20 20.51 9.64
C ILE A 286 -5.46 20.98 8.22
N GLN A 287 -6.72 20.85 7.78
CA GLN A 287 -7.15 21.46 6.54
C GLN A 287 -7.50 22.94 6.78
N VAL A 288 -7.02 23.82 5.90
CA VAL A 288 -7.25 25.26 5.98
C VAL A 288 -8.13 25.70 4.83
N GLU A 289 -9.29 26.29 5.17
CA GLU A 289 -10.17 26.96 4.22
C GLU A 289 -9.80 28.44 4.13
N LEU A 290 -9.37 28.90 2.94
CA LEU A 290 -8.97 30.29 2.68
C LEU A 290 -10.15 31.27 2.65
#